data_AF-A0A6G1MLD1-F1
#
_entry.id   AF-A0A6G1MLD1-F1
#
_cell.length_a   1.000
_cell.length_b   1.000
_cell.length_c   1.000
_cell.angle_alpha   90.00
_cell.angle_beta   90.00
_cell.angle_gamma   90.00
#
_symmetry.space_group_name_H-M   'P 1'
#
loop_
_entity.id
_entity.type
_entity.pdbx_description
1 polymer ?
#
loop_
_entity_poly.entity_id
_entity_poly.type
_entity_poly.pdbx_seq_one_letter_code
_entity_poly.pdbx_strand_id
1 'polypeptide(L)'
;MWSRPIKPFVFVLYLGAVLVTAGPCDIYASGNTPCVAAHATTRALYSAYTGALYQVKRAKDNAVADIKPISAGGPADSAAQDSFCSGTTCLISIIYDQSGHNNHLTQAPPGGFKGPAAGGYDNLASATAAPIYLNGRKVYGVFVAPGTGYRNNKATGTAKGDQAQGIYAVLDGTHYNGGCCFDYGNAEISSTDTGNGHMETIYFGNNKVWGTGAGNGPWIMADLENGLFSGVNMGNNAGNPSITWRFVTAIVKGTANLWAIKGGDSTSGSLLTIYSGKRPNANGYNPMSKEGAIILGIGGDNSNGAAGTFYEGVMTSGYPTDTTENSVQADIVAARYSTTGGGTGTTTSAVRTTTSAGGSSGSCSSLYGQCGGIGWTGPTCCSSSTCTYSNPYYSQCL
;
A
#
# COMPACT_ATOMS: atom_id res chain seq x y z
N MET A 1 53.96 -58.20 -0.18
CA MET A 1 52.93 -57.52 0.65
C MET A 1 53.23 -56.03 0.71
N TRP A 2 52.84 -55.22 -0.28
CA TRP A 2 52.91 -53.76 -0.20
C TRP A 2 51.49 -53.21 -0.41
N SER A 3 50.86 -52.75 0.68
CA SER A 3 49.52 -52.15 0.69
C SER A 3 49.59 -50.68 0.28
N ARG A 4 48.71 -50.27 -0.65
CA ARG A 4 48.51 -48.86 -1.03
C ARG A 4 47.54 -48.18 -0.04
N PRO A 5 47.77 -46.92 0.36
CA PRO A 5 46.84 -46.20 1.23
C PRO A 5 45.69 -45.62 0.41
N ILE A 6 44.46 -45.87 0.87
CA ILE A 6 43.24 -45.26 0.34
C ILE A 6 43.07 -43.89 1.02
N LYS A 7 43.02 -42.81 0.24
CA LYS A 7 42.68 -41.47 0.77
C LYS A 7 41.15 -41.34 0.83
N PRO A 8 40.56 -40.85 1.94
CA PRO A 8 39.14 -40.62 2.02
C PRO A 8 38.76 -39.37 1.22
N PHE A 9 37.79 -39.49 0.32
CA PHE A 9 37.13 -38.35 -0.30
C PHE A 9 36.12 -37.78 0.70
N VAL A 10 36.39 -36.58 1.22
CA VAL A 10 35.43 -35.81 2.00
C VAL A 10 34.52 -35.06 1.03
N PHE A 11 33.26 -35.47 0.93
CA PHE A 11 32.22 -34.70 0.27
C PHE A 11 31.76 -33.59 1.21
N VAL A 12 32.12 -32.35 0.91
CA VAL A 12 31.57 -31.17 1.59
C VAL A 12 30.28 -30.77 0.87
N LEU A 13 29.14 -31.05 1.51
CA LEU A 13 27.83 -30.64 1.04
C LEU A 13 27.64 -29.15 1.36
N TYR A 14 27.83 -28.27 0.38
CA TYR A 14 27.46 -26.85 0.52
C TYR A 14 25.93 -26.73 0.44
N LEU A 15 25.27 -26.74 1.60
CA LEU A 15 23.89 -26.27 1.73
C LEU A 15 23.90 -24.74 1.54
N GLY A 16 23.68 -24.28 0.31
CA GLY A 16 23.36 -22.89 0.05
C GLY A 16 22.00 -22.56 0.65
N ALA A 17 21.97 -21.97 1.84
CA ALA A 17 20.74 -21.44 2.41
C ALA A 17 20.28 -20.26 1.55
N VAL A 18 19.16 -20.42 0.84
CA VAL A 18 18.48 -19.31 0.18
C VAL A 18 17.82 -18.49 1.29
N LEU A 19 18.31 -17.27 1.52
CA LEU A 19 17.64 -16.31 2.40
C LEU A 19 16.30 -15.93 1.76
N VAL A 20 15.21 -16.45 2.32
CA VAL A 20 13.85 -16.03 1.97
C VAL A 20 13.56 -14.74 2.73
N THR A 21 13.25 -13.66 2.01
CA THR A 21 12.83 -12.40 2.64
C THR A 21 11.43 -12.57 3.21
N ALA A 22 11.25 -12.26 4.50
CA ALA A 22 9.95 -12.30 5.17
C ALA A 22 9.03 -11.23 4.58
N GLY A 23 7.79 -11.60 4.24
CA GLY A 23 6.78 -10.63 3.79
C GLY A 23 6.13 -9.88 4.95
N PRO A 24 5.29 -8.87 4.68
CA PRO A 24 4.62 -8.08 5.72
C PRO A 24 3.94 -8.91 6.80
N CYS A 25 3.21 -9.98 6.44
CA CYS A 25 2.49 -10.78 7.42
C CYS A 25 3.37 -11.77 8.18
N ASP A 26 4.51 -12.20 7.62
CA ASP A 26 5.52 -12.95 8.36
C ASP A 26 6.14 -12.06 9.46
N ILE A 27 6.41 -10.80 9.12
CA ILE A 27 6.94 -9.80 10.05
C ILE A 27 5.93 -9.53 11.17
N TYR A 28 4.66 -9.29 10.83
CA TYR A 28 3.60 -9.12 11.82
C TYR A 28 3.41 -10.33 12.74
N ALA A 29 3.47 -11.55 12.19
CA ALA A 29 3.43 -12.77 12.99
C ALA A 29 4.63 -12.87 13.95
N SER A 30 5.85 -12.55 13.49
CA SER A 30 7.05 -12.53 14.34
C SER A 30 6.97 -11.48 15.46
N GLY A 31 6.20 -10.41 15.23
CA GLY A 31 5.90 -9.37 16.21
C GLY A 31 4.74 -9.68 17.16
N ASN A 32 4.21 -10.91 17.14
CA ASN A 32 3.04 -11.35 17.92
C ASN A 32 1.75 -10.57 17.64
N THR A 33 1.62 -10.01 16.44
CA THR A 33 0.39 -9.34 15.98
C THR A 33 0.02 -9.83 14.59
N PRO A 34 -0.35 -11.11 14.43
CA PRO A 34 -0.50 -11.75 13.13
C PRO A 34 -1.60 -11.10 12.29
N CYS A 35 -1.45 -11.14 10.97
CA CYS A 35 -2.49 -10.73 10.04
C CYS A 35 -3.71 -11.64 10.17
N VAL A 36 -4.90 -11.03 10.25
CA VAL A 36 -6.20 -11.70 10.17
C VAL A 36 -6.92 -11.40 8.85
N ALA A 37 -6.42 -10.45 8.07
CA ALA A 37 -6.78 -10.24 6.68
C ALA A 37 -5.59 -9.65 5.93
N ALA A 38 -5.30 -10.14 4.73
CA ALA A 38 -4.15 -9.71 3.93
C ALA A 38 -4.53 -9.60 2.45
N HIS A 39 -4.63 -8.37 1.94
CA HIS A 39 -5.16 -8.06 0.61
C HIS A 39 -4.11 -7.35 -0.24
N ALA A 40 -3.87 -7.85 -1.44
CA ALA A 40 -3.04 -7.16 -2.43
C ALA A 40 -3.34 -7.69 -3.82
N THR A 41 -3.35 -6.78 -4.81
CA THR A 41 -3.35 -7.16 -6.23
C THR A 41 -1.95 -7.11 -6.84
N THR A 42 -0.96 -6.61 -6.09
CA THR A 42 0.40 -6.36 -6.59
C THR A 42 1.38 -7.49 -6.26
N ARG A 43 1.33 -8.08 -5.06
CA ARG A 43 2.26 -9.13 -4.61
C ARG A 43 1.68 -10.00 -3.49
N ALA A 44 2.33 -11.13 -3.25
CA ALA A 44 2.14 -11.89 -2.02
C ALA A 44 2.66 -11.11 -0.78
N LEU A 45 1.95 -11.24 0.33
CA LEU A 45 2.22 -10.60 1.63
C LEU A 45 2.78 -11.59 2.67
N TYR A 46 2.84 -12.87 2.32
CA TYR A 46 3.61 -13.90 3.01
C TYR A 46 4.64 -14.47 2.04
N SER A 47 5.85 -14.70 2.53
CA SER A 47 6.98 -15.23 1.75
C SER A 47 6.69 -16.59 1.10
N ALA A 48 5.85 -17.42 1.73
CA ALA A 48 5.48 -18.74 1.23
C ALA A 48 4.18 -18.76 0.40
N TYR A 49 3.48 -17.62 0.22
CA TYR A 49 2.17 -17.61 -0.42
C TYR A 49 2.23 -17.88 -1.92
N THR A 50 1.43 -18.83 -2.40
CA THR A 50 1.30 -19.22 -3.81
C THR A 50 -0.16 -19.21 -4.30
N GLY A 51 -1.10 -18.83 -3.44
CA GLY A 51 -2.53 -18.81 -3.76
C GLY A 51 -2.90 -17.68 -4.73
N ALA A 52 -4.18 -17.56 -5.05
CA ALA A 52 -4.69 -16.44 -5.84
C ALA A 52 -4.56 -15.12 -5.06
N LEU A 53 -4.13 -14.05 -5.72
CA LEU A 53 -4.08 -12.70 -5.17
C LEU A 53 -5.41 -11.98 -5.38
N TYR A 54 -5.95 -12.09 -6.59
CA TYR A 54 -7.23 -11.51 -6.97
C TYR A 54 -7.84 -12.24 -8.16
N GLN A 55 -9.13 -12.01 -8.40
CA GLN A 55 -9.86 -12.52 -9.55
C GLN A 55 -10.22 -11.38 -10.49
N VAL A 56 -10.05 -11.59 -11.79
CA VAL A 56 -10.56 -10.70 -12.83
C VAL A 56 -11.77 -11.33 -13.52
N LYS A 57 -12.78 -10.49 -13.82
CA LYS A 57 -13.97 -10.85 -14.59
C LYS A 57 -13.97 -10.09 -15.90
N ARG A 58 -14.06 -10.85 -16.99
CA ARG A 58 -13.97 -10.35 -18.36
C ARG A 58 -15.33 -9.88 -18.88
N ALA A 59 -15.40 -8.71 -19.49
CA ALA A 59 -16.66 -8.10 -19.90
C ALA A 59 -17.35 -8.84 -21.07
N LYS A 60 -16.59 -9.34 -22.05
CA LYS A 60 -17.18 -9.92 -23.28
C LYS A 60 -18.01 -11.19 -23.05
N ASP A 61 -17.70 -11.97 -22.02
CA ASP A 61 -18.28 -13.30 -21.80
C ASP A 61 -18.48 -13.67 -20.33
N ASN A 62 -18.23 -12.73 -19.39
CA ASN A 62 -18.30 -12.96 -17.95
C ASN A 62 -17.37 -14.05 -17.41
N ALA A 63 -16.41 -14.55 -18.21
CA ALA A 63 -15.42 -15.49 -17.74
C ALA A 63 -14.57 -14.87 -16.64
N VAL A 64 -14.11 -15.69 -15.70
CA VAL A 64 -13.23 -15.27 -14.60
C VAL A 64 -11.88 -15.97 -14.68
N ALA A 65 -10.84 -15.30 -14.18
CA ALA A 65 -9.52 -15.88 -13.99
C ALA A 65 -8.88 -15.36 -12.70
N ASP A 66 -8.25 -16.25 -11.95
CA ASP A 66 -7.46 -15.89 -10.78
C ASP A 66 -6.04 -15.53 -11.20
N ILE A 67 -5.54 -14.42 -10.67
CA ILE A 67 -4.16 -13.99 -10.85
C ILE A 67 -3.36 -14.38 -9.61
N LYS A 68 -2.29 -15.14 -9.81
CA LYS A 68 -1.42 -15.67 -8.76
C LYS A 68 -0.08 -14.92 -8.74
N PRO A 69 0.74 -15.06 -7.70
CA PRO A 69 2.14 -14.69 -7.74
C PRO A 69 2.88 -15.52 -8.79
N ILE A 70 3.88 -14.93 -9.46
CA ILE A 70 4.76 -15.65 -10.40
C ILE A 70 5.65 -16.71 -9.71
N SER A 71 5.84 -16.58 -8.40
CA SER A 71 6.58 -17.48 -7.51
C SER A 71 6.07 -17.28 -6.08
N ALA A 72 6.33 -18.22 -5.17
CA ALA A 72 6.02 -18.04 -3.75
C ALA A 72 6.56 -16.70 -3.22
N GLY A 73 5.71 -15.92 -2.55
CA GLY A 73 6.10 -14.60 -2.01
C GLY A 73 6.35 -13.52 -3.06
N GLY A 74 6.12 -13.81 -4.35
CA GLY A 74 6.46 -12.94 -5.47
C GLY A 74 5.37 -11.92 -5.85
N PRO A 75 5.66 -11.07 -6.85
CA PRO A 75 4.69 -10.17 -7.46
C PRO A 75 3.65 -10.94 -8.29
N ALA A 76 2.52 -10.30 -8.56
CA ALA A 76 1.42 -10.84 -9.37
C ALA A 76 1.84 -11.14 -10.82
N ASP A 77 1.28 -12.20 -11.39
CA ASP A 77 1.42 -12.53 -12.81
C ASP A 77 0.48 -11.68 -13.68
N SER A 78 0.88 -10.42 -13.89
CA SER A 78 0.11 -9.50 -14.73
C SER A 78 0.12 -9.87 -16.22
N ALA A 79 1.05 -10.73 -16.67
CA ALA A 79 1.03 -11.22 -18.05
C ALA A 79 -0.14 -12.21 -18.26
N ALA A 80 -0.48 -13.01 -17.26
CA ALA A 80 -1.68 -13.84 -17.27
C ALA A 80 -2.95 -12.98 -17.36
N GLN A 81 -3.03 -11.87 -16.60
CA GLN A 81 -4.14 -10.92 -16.71
C GLN A 81 -4.22 -10.31 -18.12
N ASP A 82 -3.11 -9.76 -18.63
CA ASP A 82 -3.06 -9.11 -19.94
C ASP A 82 -3.52 -10.07 -21.05
N SER A 83 -3.10 -11.33 -20.97
CA SER A 83 -3.53 -12.39 -21.90
C SER A 83 -5.02 -12.71 -21.77
N PHE A 84 -5.52 -12.85 -20.55
CA PHE A 84 -6.92 -13.17 -20.27
C PHE A 84 -7.87 -12.05 -20.74
N CYS A 85 -7.48 -10.80 -20.50
CA CYS A 85 -8.28 -9.60 -20.80
C CYS A 85 -8.10 -9.09 -22.24
N SER A 86 -7.28 -9.75 -23.06
CA SER A 86 -7.01 -9.33 -24.43
C SER A 86 -8.28 -9.15 -25.28
N GLY A 87 -8.35 -8.01 -25.97
CA GLY A 87 -9.47 -7.63 -26.84
C GLY A 87 -10.76 -7.25 -26.12
N THR A 88 -10.73 -6.99 -24.81
CA THR A 88 -11.90 -6.59 -24.02
C THR A 88 -11.47 -5.88 -22.73
N THR A 89 -12.41 -5.56 -21.84
CA THR A 89 -12.13 -5.00 -20.52
C THR A 89 -12.31 -6.05 -19.44
N CYS A 90 -11.63 -5.83 -18.31
CA CYS A 90 -11.75 -6.66 -17.12
C CYS A 90 -11.99 -5.80 -15.89
N LEU A 91 -12.79 -6.33 -14.98
CA LEU A 91 -13.00 -5.79 -13.65
C LEU A 91 -12.35 -6.72 -12.62
N ILE A 92 -11.82 -6.17 -11.52
CA ILE A 92 -11.35 -6.95 -10.38
C ILE A 92 -12.60 -7.35 -9.59
N SER A 93 -12.98 -8.64 -9.58
CA SER A 93 -14.21 -9.11 -8.92
C SER A 93 -13.99 -9.51 -7.47
N ILE A 94 -12.81 -10.02 -7.14
CA ILE A 94 -12.44 -10.47 -5.81
C ILE A 94 -10.99 -10.04 -5.54
N ILE A 95 -10.71 -9.48 -4.37
CA ILE A 95 -9.35 -9.35 -3.84
C ILE A 95 -9.24 -10.40 -2.73
N TYR A 96 -8.44 -11.43 -2.97
CA TYR A 96 -8.37 -12.56 -2.04
C TYR A 96 -7.60 -12.17 -0.78
N ASP A 97 -7.98 -12.84 0.30
CA ASP A 97 -7.31 -12.75 1.59
C ASP A 97 -6.28 -13.87 1.68
N GLN A 98 -5.01 -13.48 1.81
CA GLN A 98 -3.87 -14.38 1.83
C GLN A 98 -3.64 -15.02 3.20
N SER A 99 -4.33 -14.55 4.26
CA SER A 99 -4.09 -14.98 5.64
C SER A 99 -4.61 -16.36 5.99
N GLY A 100 -5.47 -16.94 5.14
CA GLY A 100 -6.18 -18.20 5.42
C GLY A 100 -7.48 -18.03 6.22
N HIS A 101 -7.84 -16.81 6.64
CA HIS A 101 -9.13 -16.52 7.27
C HIS A 101 -10.29 -16.44 6.27
N ASN A 102 -10.00 -16.45 4.96
CA ASN A 102 -10.97 -16.33 3.87
C ASN A 102 -11.77 -15.02 3.92
N ASN A 103 -11.15 -13.95 4.43
CA ASN A 103 -11.76 -12.63 4.52
C ASN A 103 -11.70 -11.86 3.20
N HIS A 104 -11.99 -12.53 2.08
CA HIS A 104 -11.89 -11.97 0.74
C HIS A 104 -12.77 -10.72 0.59
N LEU A 105 -12.28 -9.73 -0.15
CA LEU A 105 -13.05 -8.54 -0.48
C LEU A 105 -13.76 -8.75 -1.82
N THR A 106 -15.07 -8.54 -1.82
CA THR A 106 -15.94 -8.65 -3.01
C THR A 106 -16.70 -7.34 -3.22
N GLN A 107 -17.46 -7.22 -4.31
CA GLN A 107 -18.31 -6.07 -4.61
C GLN A 107 -19.12 -5.63 -3.38
N ALA A 108 -19.00 -4.37 -2.99
CA ALA A 108 -19.71 -3.87 -1.81
C ALA A 108 -21.23 -3.83 -2.04
N PRO A 109 -22.03 -4.36 -1.09
CA PRO A 109 -23.49 -4.29 -1.14
C PRO A 109 -24.00 -2.89 -0.76
N PRO A 110 -25.25 -2.53 -1.12
CA PRO A 110 -25.86 -1.30 -0.62
C PRO A 110 -25.91 -1.28 0.92
N GLY A 111 -25.85 -0.08 1.46
CA GLY A 111 -25.89 0.21 2.88
C GLY A 111 -26.83 1.35 3.23
N GLY A 112 -26.39 2.23 4.13
CA GLY A 112 -27.02 3.55 4.34
C GLY A 112 -27.08 4.35 3.03
N PHE A 113 -26.03 4.24 2.22
CA PHE A 113 -26.00 4.75 0.85
C PHE A 113 -26.03 3.62 -0.18
N LYS A 114 -26.54 3.94 -1.38
CA LYS A 114 -26.60 3.00 -2.51
C LYS A 114 -25.46 3.29 -3.48
N GLY A 115 -24.85 2.22 -3.98
CA GLY A 115 -23.93 2.26 -5.09
C GLY A 115 -24.62 2.45 -6.45
N PRO A 116 -23.84 2.86 -7.46
CA PRO A 116 -24.35 3.12 -8.80
C PRO A 116 -24.57 1.85 -9.64
N ALA A 117 -24.09 0.69 -9.20
CA ALA A 117 -24.28 -0.56 -9.93
C ALA A 117 -25.68 -1.17 -9.70
N ALA A 118 -26.00 -2.18 -10.48
CA ALA A 118 -27.30 -2.86 -10.42
C ALA A 118 -27.62 -3.34 -8.99
N GLY A 119 -28.86 -3.12 -8.55
CA GLY A 119 -29.30 -3.48 -7.20
C GLY A 119 -28.78 -2.56 -6.09
N GLY A 120 -28.12 -1.44 -6.43
CA GLY A 120 -27.52 -0.52 -5.46
C GLY A 120 -26.17 -0.97 -4.93
N TYR A 121 -25.54 -1.98 -5.56
CA TYR A 121 -24.16 -2.34 -5.28
C TYR A 121 -23.21 -1.25 -5.75
N ASP A 122 -22.00 -1.21 -5.19
CA ASP A 122 -20.95 -0.38 -5.74
C ASP A 122 -20.36 -0.98 -7.01
N ASN A 123 -19.64 -0.18 -7.80
CA ASN A 123 -18.89 -0.66 -8.96
C ASN A 123 -17.71 -1.53 -8.52
N LEU A 124 -17.32 -2.45 -9.41
CA LEU A 124 -16.00 -3.09 -9.35
C LEU A 124 -14.96 -2.23 -10.07
N ALA A 125 -13.71 -2.29 -9.60
CA ALA A 125 -12.62 -1.51 -10.20
C ALA A 125 -12.16 -2.11 -11.54
N SER A 126 -11.70 -1.26 -12.45
CA SER A 126 -11.01 -1.70 -13.67
C SER A 126 -9.69 -2.39 -13.33
N ALA A 127 -9.43 -3.54 -13.95
CA ALA A 127 -8.22 -4.32 -13.73
C ALA A 127 -6.95 -3.69 -14.35
N THR A 128 -7.08 -2.65 -15.16
CA THR A 128 -5.95 -2.04 -15.90
C THR A 128 -5.72 -0.56 -15.56
N ALA A 129 -6.51 0.02 -14.66
CA ALA A 129 -6.53 1.46 -14.41
C ALA A 129 -5.43 1.97 -13.44
N ALA A 130 -4.70 1.08 -12.77
CA ALA A 130 -3.56 1.45 -11.91
C ALA A 130 -2.30 0.61 -12.20
N PRO A 131 -1.71 0.70 -13.41
CA PRO A 131 -0.48 0.00 -13.73
C PRO A 131 0.71 0.64 -13.01
N ILE A 132 1.52 -0.18 -12.36
CA ILE A 132 2.76 0.20 -11.69
C ILE A 132 3.80 -0.91 -11.85
N TYR A 133 4.97 -0.74 -11.24
CA TYR A 133 6.04 -1.72 -11.26
C TYR A 133 6.53 -2.00 -9.84
N LEU A 134 6.77 -3.28 -9.54
CA LEU A 134 7.51 -3.73 -8.37
C LEU A 134 8.85 -4.29 -8.83
N ASN A 135 9.94 -3.59 -8.48
CA ASN A 135 11.30 -3.96 -8.88
C ASN A 135 11.39 -4.27 -10.40
N GLY A 136 10.80 -3.39 -11.22
CA GLY A 136 10.77 -3.48 -12.69
C GLY A 136 9.70 -4.42 -13.27
N ARG A 137 8.95 -5.16 -12.45
CA ARG A 137 7.87 -6.06 -12.92
C ARG A 137 6.53 -5.34 -12.89
N LYS A 138 5.85 -5.30 -14.04
CA LYS A 138 4.52 -4.71 -14.17
C LYS A 138 3.51 -5.44 -13.29
N VAL A 139 2.78 -4.68 -12.48
CA VAL A 139 1.66 -5.14 -11.68
C VAL A 139 0.51 -4.13 -11.72
N TYR A 140 -0.66 -4.52 -11.25
CA TYR A 140 -1.85 -3.64 -11.21
C TYR A 140 -2.34 -3.44 -9.78
N GLY A 141 -2.57 -2.17 -9.41
CA GLY A 141 -3.32 -1.81 -8.21
C GLY A 141 -4.84 -1.79 -8.46
N VAL A 142 -5.58 -1.43 -7.42
CA VAL A 142 -7.03 -1.25 -7.44
C VAL A 142 -7.33 0.25 -7.54
N PHE A 143 -7.65 0.73 -8.74
CA PHE A 143 -8.08 2.11 -8.96
C PHE A 143 -9.56 2.27 -8.58
N VAL A 144 -9.82 2.97 -7.49
CA VAL A 144 -11.17 3.24 -6.96
C VAL A 144 -11.61 4.61 -7.46
N ALA A 145 -12.48 4.61 -8.48
CA ALA A 145 -13.22 5.81 -8.86
C ALA A 145 -14.45 5.98 -7.96
N PRO A 146 -15.03 7.20 -7.83
CA PRO A 146 -16.27 7.40 -7.09
C PRO A 146 -17.37 6.40 -7.49
N GLY A 147 -17.99 5.81 -6.48
CA GLY A 147 -18.98 4.75 -6.60
C GLY A 147 -18.40 3.33 -6.69
N THR A 148 -17.09 3.14 -6.50
CA THR A 148 -16.41 1.83 -6.48
C THR A 148 -16.12 1.42 -5.05
N GLY A 149 -16.39 0.16 -4.68
CA GLY A 149 -16.22 -0.29 -3.30
C GLY A 149 -16.12 -1.79 -3.17
N TYR A 150 -15.33 -2.24 -2.19
CA TYR A 150 -15.27 -3.64 -1.81
C TYR A 150 -15.54 -3.82 -0.32
N ARG A 151 -16.12 -4.97 0.03
CA ARG A 151 -16.55 -5.24 1.39
C ARG A 151 -16.56 -6.73 1.73
N ASN A 152 -16.39 -7.02 3.01
CA ASN A 152 -16.70 -8.31 3.63
C ASN A 152 -17.37 -8.10 5.01
N ASN A 153 -18.68 -8.35 5.10
CA ASN A 153 -19.46 -8.20 6.34
C ASN A 153 -19.43 -9.43 7.26
N LYS A 154 -18.77 -10.51 6.84
CA LYS A 154 -18.72 -11.79 7.57
C LYS A 154 -17.29 -12.24 7.81
N ALA A 155 -16.38 -11.27 8.00
CA ALA A 155 -14.99 -11.56 8.26
C ALA A 155 -14.80 -12.26 9.62
N THR A 156 -13.74 -13.06 9.70
CA THR A 156 -13.39 -13.86 10.87
C THR A 156 -12.01 -13.46 11.39
N GLY A 157 -11.82 -13.47 12.72
CA GLY A 157 -10.55 -13.09 13.35
C GLY A 157 -10.28 -11.58 13.45
N THR A 158 -11.02 -10.75 12.72
CA THR A 158 -10.98 -9.28 12.85
C THR A 158 -11.40 -8.82 14.25
N ALA A 159 -10.76 -7.76 14.76
CA ALA A 159 -11.01 -7.24 16.09
C ALA A 159 -12.44 -6.70 16.24
N LYS A 160 -13.06 -6.94 17.40
CA LYS A 160 -14.39 -6.43 17.76
C LYS A 160 -14.39 -5.70 19.10
N GLY A 161 -15.38 -4.84 19.31
CA GLY A 161 -15.46 -4.00 20.50
C GLY A 161 -14.18 -3.17 20.68
N ASP A 162 -13.58 -3.27 21.85
CA ASP A 162 -12.34 -2.55 22.20
C ASP A 162 -11.07 -3.38 21.99
N GLN A 163 -11.14 -4.53 21.31
CA GLN A 163 -9.98 -5.36 21.01
C GLN A 163 -8.93 -4.59 20.20
N ALA A 164 -7.67 -4.96 20.42
CA ALA A 164 -6.54 -4.35 19.72
C ALA A 164 -6.42 -4.84 18.27
N GLN A 165 -6.08 -3.93 17.37
CA GLN A 165 -5.70 -4.23 15.98
C GLN A 165 -4.69 -3.21 15.45
N GLY A 166 -4.00 -3.58 14.38
CA GLY A 166 -3.27 -2.66 13.50
C GLY A 166 -3.64 -2.89 12.05
N ILE A 167 -3.60 -1.84 11.26
CA ILE A 167 -4.01 -1.78 9.86
C ILE A 167 -2.92 -1.03 9.11
N TYR A 168 -2.45 -1.57 7.97
CA TYR A 168 -1.66 -0.78 7.02
C TYR A 168 -2.23 -0.89 5.62
N ALA A 169 -1.97 0.13 4.81
CA ALA A 169 -2.16 0.09 3.36
C ALA A 169 -1.05 0.85 2.63
N VAL A 170 -0.74 0.42 1.41
CA VAL A 170 0.04 1.17 0.43
C VAL A 170 -0.92 1.75 -0.60
N LEU A 171 -0.89 3.08 -0.72
CA LEU A 171 -1.86 3.89 -1.48
C LEU A 171 -1.17 4.78 -2.52
N ASP A 172 -1.93 5.31 -3.48
CA ASP A 172 -1.48 6.39 -4.36
C ASP A 172 -1.73 7.75 -3.70
N GLY A 173 -0.67 8.43 -3.28
CA GLY A 173 -0.81 9.73 -2.60
C GLY A 173 -1.29 10.88 -3.50
N THR A 174 -1.38 10.65 -4.81
CA THR A 174 -1.83 11.62 -5.81
C THR A 174 -3.22 11.35 -6.36
N HIS A 175 -3.81 10.20 -6.04
CA HIS A 175 -5.18 9.87 -6.41
C HIS A 175 -6.07 9.92 -5.17
N TYR A 176 -6.84 11.00 -5.02
CA TYR A 176 -7.77 11.20 -3.93
C TYR A 176 -8.80 12.27 -4.31
N ASN A 177 -9.84 12.43 -3.48
CA ASN A 177 -10.73 13.59 -3.51
C ASN A 177 -11.24 13.92 -2.09
N GLY A 178 -12.21 14.83 -2.01
CA GLY A 178 -12.85 15.24 -0.74
C GLY A 178 -14.17 14.52 -0.44
N GLY A 179 -14.53 13.49 -1.20
CA GLY A 179 -15.75 12.71 -0.98
C GLY A 179 -15.61 11.76 0.20
N CYS A 180 -16.74 11.33 0.78
CA CYS A 180 -16.76 10.27 1.79
C CYS A 180 -17.03 8.91 1.15
N CYS A 181 -16.26 7.87 1.47
CA CYS A 181 -14.96 7.91 2.18
C CYS A 181 -13.97 6.90 1.55
N PHE A 182 -12.69 7.24 1.40
CA PHE A 182 -11.70 6.32 0.82
C PHE A 182 -10.96 5.62 1.95
N ASP A 183 -11.58 4.55 2.42
CA ASP A 183 -11.14 3.85 3.61
C ASP A 183 -10.58 2.47 3.32
N TYR A 184 -9.78 1.96 4.24
CA TYR A 184 -9.45 0.54 4.35
C TYR A 184 -9.36 0.14 5.81
N GLY A 185 -10.17 -0.83 6.24
CA GLY A 185 -10.11 -1.33 7.61
C GLY A 185 -11.42 -1.88 8.18
N ASN A 186 -11.57 -1.76 9.50
CA ASN A 186 -12.65 -2.34 10.29
C ASN A 186 -13.92 -1.48 10.22
N ALA A 187 -15.07 -2.10 9.97
CA ALA A 187 -16.34 -1.41 9.86
C ALA A 187 -17.52 -2.26 10.38
N GLU A 188 -18.71 -1.69 10.25
CA GLU A 188 -20.00 -2.28 10.59
C GLU A 188 -20.35 -3.49 9.73
N ILE A 189 -21.00 -4.49 10.32
CA ILE A 189 -21.46 -5.67 9.57
C ILE A 189 -22.76 -5.42 8.80
N SER A 190 -23.51 -4.37 9.16
CA SER A 190 -24.79 -4.02 8.53
C SER A 190 -24.67 -3.16 7.28
N SER A 191 -23.47 -2.65 6.96
CA SER A 191 -23.27 -1.59 5.97
C SER A 191 -24.01 -0.29 6.28
N THR A 192 -24.31 -0.02 7.54
CA THR A 192 -24.98 1.21 7.98
C THR A 192 -24.17 1.83 9.11
N ASP A 193 -24.22 3.14 9.25
CA ASP A 193 -23.74 3.83 10.44
C ASP A 193 -24.47 3.29 11.67
N THR A 194 -23.71 2.76 12.64
CA THR A 194 -24.23 2.26 13.93
C THR A 194 -23.73 3.07 15.11
N GLY A 195 -23.05 4.19 14.85
CA GLY A 195 -22.63 5.20 15.80
C GLY A 195 -21.13 5.26 16.06
N ASN A 196 -20.71 6.33 16.72
CA ASN A 196 -19.32 6.58 17.14
C ASN A 196 -18.62 5.32 17.68
N GLY A 197 -17.42 5.05 17.17
CA GLY A 197 -16.55 3.96 17.63
C GLY A 197 -16.83 2.60 16.99
N HIS A 198 -17.79 2.48 16.07
CA HIS A 198 -18.12 1.23 15.38
C HIS A 198 -17.23 0.94 14.16
N MET A 199 -16.44 1.91 13.71
CA MET A 199 -15.36 1.74 12.73
C MET A 199 -13.97 1.92 13.35
N GLU A 200 -12.96 1.37 12.67
CA GLU A 200 -11.57 1.80 12.79
C GLU A 200 -10.85 1.47 11.50
N THR A 201 -10.69 2.48 10.64
CA THR A 201 -10.07 2.35 9.31
C THR A 201 -8.88 3.28 9.17
N ILE A 202 -8.08 3.05 8.13
CA ILE A 202 -7.29 4.11 7.49
C ILE A 202 -8.23 4.89 6.57
N TYR A 203 -8.22 6.21 6.67
CA TYR A 203 -8.75 7.13 5.64
C TYR A 203 -7.59 7.83 4.93
N PHE A 204 -7.69 8.01 3.61
CA PHE A 204 -6.77 8.86 2.86
C PHE A 204 -7.50 9.79 1.87
N GLY A 205 -7.31 11.09 2.03
CA GLY A 205 -7.93 12.10 1.16
C GLY A 205 -7.92 13.49 1.78
N ASN A 206 -8.70 14.41 1.20
CA ASN A 206 -8.76 15.80 1.65
C ASN A 206 -10.17 16.27 2.04
N ASN A 207 -11.03 15.34 2.48
CA ASN A 207 -12.33 15.68 3.07
C ASN A 207 -12.14 16.64 4.26
N LYS A 208 -12.97 17.68 4.33
CA LYS A 208 -12.91 18.73 5.38
C LYS A 208 -14.20 18.83 6.20
N VAL A 209 -15.11 17.86 6.08
CA VAL A 209 -16.37 17.80 6.82
C VAL A 209 -16.12 17.52 8.31
N TRP A 210 -15.13 16.67 8.62
CA TRP A 210 -14.76 16.26 9.98
C TRP A 210 -13.38 16.82 10.38
N GLY A 211 -12.42 15.94 10.67
CA GLY A 211 -11.05 16.31 11.00
C GLY A 211 -10.25 16.79 9.80
N THR A 212 -9.24 17.61 10.09
CA THR A 212 -8.26 18.09 9.09
C THR A 212 -6.87 18.12 9.70
N GLY A 213 -5.85 18.09 8.85
CA GLY A 213 -4.46 18.33 9.24
C GLY A 213 -3.98 19.73 8.89
N ALA A 214 -2.67 19.94 8.91
CA ALA A 214 -2.02 21.09 8.32
C ALA A 214 -2.08 21.06 6.79
N GLY A 215 -2.07 22.24 6.15
CA GLY A 215 -2.09 22.35 4.69
C GLY A 215 -3.47 22.06 4.07
N ASN A 216 -3.46 21.54 2.84
CA ASN A 216 -4.68 21.32 2.04
C ASN A 216 -5.02 19.84 1.80
N GLY A 217 -4.36 18.95 2.54
CA GLY A 217 -4.40 17.52 2.31
C GLY A 217 -3.53 17.07 1.12
N PRO A 218 -3.65 15.80 0.71
CA PRO A 218 -4.41 14.77 1.41
C PRO A 218 -3.74 14.44 2.76
N TRP A 219 -4.52 13.89 3.69
CA TRP A 219 -4.07 13.47 5.01
C TRP A 219 -4.29 11.98 5.19
N ILE A 220 -3.44 11.35 6.00
CA ILE A 220 -3.74 10.05 6.59
C ILE A 220 -4.52 10.32 7.86
N MET A 221 -5.74 9.81 7.95
CA MET A 221 -6.62 9.91 9.12
C MET A 221 -7.12 8.51 9.50
N ALA A 222 -7.86 8.42 10.60
CA ALA A 222 -8.68 7.24 10.89
C ALA A 222 -10.15 7.60 10.81
N ASP A 223 -10.96 6.82 10.09
CA ASP A 223 -12.42 6.85 10.27
C ASP A 223 -12.77 5.98 11.48
N LEU A 224 -13.41 6.59 12.46
CA LEU A 224 -13.89 5.93 13.67
C LEU A 224 -15.43 5.93 13.76
N GLU A 225 -16.11 6.13 12.62
CA GLU A 225 -17.54 6.39 12.45
C GLU A 225 -17.95 7.76 13.01
N ASN A 226 -18.77 8.48 12.24
CA ASN A 226 -19.22 9.85 12.48
C ASN A 226 -18.07 10.86 12.65
N GLY A 227 -16.85 10.49 12.23
CA GLY A 227 -15.67 11.32 12.38
C GLY A 227 -14.43 10.73 11.70
N LEU A 228 -13.85 11.51 10.79
CA LEU A 228 -12.47 11.32 10.34
C LEU A 228 -11.53 12.05 11.29
N PHE A 229 -10.63 11.33 11.95
CA PHE A 229 -9.74 11.88 12.97
C PHE A 229 -8.31 11.98 12.47
N SER A 230 -7.78 13.20 12.45
CA SER A 230 -6.37 13.49 12.17
C SER A 230 -5.48 13.47 13.42
N GLY A 231 -6.07 13.33 14.61
CA GLY A 231 -5.42 13.35 15.92
C GLY A 231 -6.45 13.35 17.04
N VAL A 232 -6.10 13.86 18.23
CA VAL A 232 -6.97 13.80 19.43
C VAL A 232 -8.23 14.65 19.33
N ASN A 233 -8.19 15.76 18.60
CA ASN A 233 -9.34 16.67 18.46
C ASN A 233 -10.23 16.24 17.30
N MET A 234 -11.55 16.41 17.43
CA MET A 234 -12.50 16.16 16.34
C MET A 234 -12.23 16.98 15.06
N GLY A 235 -11.72 18.21 15.21
CA GLY A 235 -11.47 19.12 14.11
C GLY A 235 -10.02 19.11 13.64
N ASN A 236 -9.41 20.29 13.54
CA ASN A 236 -8.04 20.40 13.08
C ASN A 236 -7.03 19.86 14.10
N ASN A 237 -6.08 19.06 13.62
CA ASN A 237 -4.87 18.68 14.35
C ASN A 237 -3.67 19.04 13.46
N ALA A 238 -3.07 20.22 13.69
CA ALA A 238 -1.96 20.73 12.87
C ALA A 238 -0.71 19.83 12.84
N GLY A 239 -0.59 18.90 13.79
CA GLY A 239 0.47 17.86 13.79
C GLY A 239 0.33 16.82 12.68
N ASN A 240 -0.82 16.76 11.99
CA ASN A 240 -1.05 15.86 10.85
C ASN A 240 -0.71 16.58 9.53
N PRO A 241 0.41 16.25 8.86
CA PRO A 241 0.84 16.98 7.68
C PRO A 241 0.10 16.55 6.40
N SER A 242 0.00 17.44 5.42
CA SER A 242 -0.30 17.06 4.04
C SER A 242 0.74 16.05 3.52
N ILE A 243 0.28 14.98 2.91
CA ILE A 243 1.12 13.95 2.31
C ILE A 243 1.42 14.29 0.84
N THR A 244 2.67 14.14 0.42
CA THR A 244 3.14 14.50 -0.93
C THR A 244 3.78 13.34 -1.70
N TRP A 245 3.88 12.16 -1.11
CA TRP A 245 4.49 10.99 -1.75
C TRP A 245 3.57 10.36 -2.79
N ARG A 246 4.15 9.83 -3.88
CA ARG A 246 3.36 9.11 -4.89
C ARG A 246 2.90 7.74 -4.39
N PHE A 247 3.71 7.05 -3.60
CA PHE A 247 3.33 5.80 -2.95
C PHE A 247 3.41 6.02 -1.45
N VAL A 248 2.26 5.84 -0.78
CA VAL A 248 2.10 6.19 0.63
C VAL A 248 1.86 4.92 1.43
N THR A 249 2.71 4.65 2.41
CA THR A 249 2.41 3.68 3.47
C THR A 249 1.61 4.42 4.53
N ALA A 250 0.37 4.01 4.76
CA ALA A 250 -0.50 4.54 5.80
C ALA A 250 -0.74 3.46 6.86
N ILE A 251 -0.69 3.84 8.14
CA ILE A 251 -0.93 2.93 9.26
C ILE A 251 -1.89 3.57 10.26
N VAL A 252 -2.87 2.79 10.69
CA VAL A 252 -3.70 3.06 11.87
C VAL A 252 -3.65 1.84 12.78
N LYS A 253 -3.42 2.05 14.08
CA LYS A 253 -3.52 0.98 15.09
C LYS A 253 -4.23 1.48 16.34
N GLY A 254 -4.97 0.60 16.99
CA GLY A 254 -5.82 0.93 18.11
C GLY A 254 -5.88 -0.18 19.15
N THR A 255 -5.97 0.21 20.42
CA THR A 255 -6.23 -0.63 21.58
C THR A 255 -7.01 0.19 22.62
N ALA A 256 -7.21 -0.35 23.83
CA ALA A 256 -7.96 0.29 24.90
C ALA A 256 -7.40 1.69 25.21
N ASN A 257 -8.20 2.70 24.90
CA ASN A 257 -7.89 4.13 25.01
C ASN A 257 -6.50 4.57 24.46
N LEU A 258 -5.95 3.88 23.47
CA LEU A 258 -4.68 4.22 22.83
C LEU A 258 -4.76 3.91 21.34
N TRP A 259 -4.36 4.86 20.51
CA TRP A 259 -4.29 4.66 19.06
C TRP A 259 -3.18 5.53 18.44
N ALA A 260 -2.83 5.22 17.19
CA ALA A 260 -1.80 5.93 16.46
C ALA A 260 -2.11 6.03 14.97
N ILE A 261 -1.58 7.09 14.34
CA ILE A 261 -1.51 7.27 12.89
C ILE A 261 -0.03 7.38 12.51
N LYS A 262 0.39 6.64 11.50
CA LYS A 262 1.75 6.74 10.93
C LYS A 262 1.69 6.81 9.41
N GLY A 263 2.68 7.46 8.82
CA GLY A 263 2.80 7.62 7.37
C GLY A 263 4.25 7.46 6.91
N GLY A 264 4.47 6.94 5.70
CA GLY A 264 5.80 6.86 5.10
C GLY A 264 5.75 6.86 3.57
N ASP A 265 6.86 7.18 2.94
CA ASP A 265 7.06 6.98 1.50
C ASP A 265 7.31 5.49 1.25
N SER A 266 6.45 4.82 0.49
CA SER A 266 6.62 3.39 0.20
C SER A 266 7.82 3.10 -0.71
N THR A 267 8.51 4.13 -1.24
CA THR A 267 9.71 3.98 -2.08
C THR A 267 11.01 4.23 -1.32
N SER A 268 10.97 4.85 -0.13
CA SER A 268 12.17 5.17 0.63
C SER A 268 11.91 5.49 2.11
N GLY A 269 12.94 5.38 2.95
CA GLY A 269 12.90 5.89 4.33
C GLY A 269 12.03 5.11 5.32
N SER A 270 11.80 5.72 6.48
CA SER A 270 11.09 5.16 7.63
C SER A 270 9.70 5.77 7.82
N LEU A 271 8.91 5.17 8.71
CA LEU A 271 7.61 5.73 9.12
C LEU A 271 7.79 6.99 9.99
N LEU A 272 6.96 7.98 9.72
CA LEU A 272 6.67 9.12 10.59
C LEU A 272 5.49 8.79 11.50
N THR A 273 5.64 8.96 12.81
CA THR A 273 4.49 8.98 13.72
C THR A 273 3.79 10.33 13.63
N ILE A 274 2.59 10.33 13.09
CA ILE A 274 1.75 11.52 12.89
C ILE A 274 0.95 11.80 14.18
N TYR A 275 0.38 10.75 14.77
CA TYR A 275 -0.32 10.81 16.04
C TYR A 275 -0.04 9.55 16.86
N SER A 276 0.09 9.69 18.16
CA SER A 276 0.06 8.59 19.11
C SER A 276 -0.45 9.10 20.45
N GLY A 277 -1.53 8.50 20.96
CA GLY A 277 -2.13 8.94 22.20
C GLY A 277 -3.53 8.38 22.44
N LYS A 278 -4.24 9.00 23.38
CA LYS A 278 -5.58 8.58 23.78
C LYS A 278 -6.59 8.67 22.64
N ARG A 279 -7.74 7.99 22.78
CA ARG A 279 -8.89 8.12 21.86
C ARG A 279 -9.36 9.58 21.76
N PRO A 280 -10.07 9.96 20.68
CA PRO A 280 -10.52 11.33 20.49
C PRO A 280 -11.27 11.90 21.69
N ASN A 281 -11.20 13.22 21.87
CA ASN A 281 -11.87 13.95 22.95
C ASN A 281 -13.37 14.16 22.71
N ALA A 282 -14.07 13.08 22.36
CA ALA A 282 -15.51 13.05 22.10
C ALA A 282 -16.15 11.77 22.65
N ASN A 283 -17.46 11.82 22.91
CA ASN A 283 -18.21 10.69 23.45
C ASN A 283 -18.34 9.56 22.42
N GLY A 284 -18.34 8.30 22.88
CA GLY A 284 -18.56 7.12 22.04
C GLY A 284 -17.31 6.52 21.40
N TYR A 285 -16.14 7.17 21.49
CA TYR A 285 -14.88 6.63 20.95
C TYR A 285 -14.00 5.89 21.97
N ASN A 286 -14.48 5.72 23.21
CA ASN A 286 -13.80 4.95 24.24
C ASN A 286 -14.81 4.42 25.30
N PRO A 287 -14.91 3.09 25.50
CA PRO A 287 -14.29 2.05 24.67
C PRO A 287 -14.82 2.10 23.22
N MET A 288 -14.08 1.50 22.28
CA MET A 288 -14.56 1.31 20.91
C MET A 288 -15.60 0.18 20.84
N SER A 289 -16.37 0.16 19.75
CA SER A 289 -17.45 -0.80 19.46
C SER A 289 -17.29 -1.46 18.08
N LYS A 290 -16.06 -1.68 17.63
CA LYS A 290 -15.74 -2.26 16.31
C LYS A 290 -16.54 -3.52 16.02
N GLU A 291 -17.05 -3.70 14.80
CA GLU A 291 -17.91 -4.85 14.48
C GLU A 291 -17.20 -5.96 13.69
N GLY A 292 -16.06 -5.64 13.08
CA GLY A 292 -15.17 -6.60 12.44
C GLY A 292 -15.46 -6.86 10.96
N ALA A 293 -16.33 -6.11 10.29
CA ALA A 293 -16.37 -6.14 8.83
C ALA A 293 -15.10 -5.52 8.24
N ILE A 294 -14.87 -5.73 6.96
CA ILE A 294 -13.75 -5.12 6.23
C ILE A 294 -14.31 -4.32 5.06
N ILE A 295 -13.87 -3.07 4.91
CA ILE A 295 -14.20 -2.21 3.77
C ILE A 295 -12.95 -1.76 3.02
N LEU A 296 -13.12 -1.44 1.73
CA LEU A 296 -12.12 -0.80 0.89
C LEU A 296 -12.79 0.19 -0.08
N GLY A 297 -12.36 1.45 -0.04
CA GLY A 297 -12.73 2.50 -0.99
C GLY A 297 -14.05 3.23 -0.70
N ILE A 298 -14.70 2.89 0.40
CA ILE A 298 -16.01 3.40 0.83
C ILE A 298 -16.02 3.61 2.35
N GLY A 299 -16.98 4.38 2.89
CA GLY A 299 -17.25 4.47 4.33
C GLY A 299 -18.04 3.26 4.88
N GLY A 300 -18.17 3.19 6.21
CA GLY A 300 -18.86 2.11 6.93
C GLY A 300 -20.34 1.96 6.55
N ASP A 301 -21.00 3.07 6.26
CA ASP A 301 -22.40 3.14 5.82
C ASP A 301 -22.59 3.03 4.29
N ASN A 302 -21.54 2.65 3.57
CA ASN A 302 -21.45 2.59 2.11
C ASN A 302 -21.41 3.98 1.43
N SER A 303 -21.03 5.04 2.14
CA SER A 303 -20.64 6.32 1.54
C SER A 303 -19.52 6.10 0.51
N ASN A 304 -19.82 6.38 -0.75
CA ASN A 304 -19.02 5.93 -1.90
C ASN A 304 -18.63 7.08 -2.84
N GLY A 305 -18.61 8.32 -2.36
CA GLY A 305 -18.22 9.50 -3.14
C GLY A 305 -16.70 9.68 -3.28
N ALA A 306 -15.90 8.86 -2.58
CA ALA A 306 -14.46 9.02 -2.53
C ALA A 306 -13.73 8.41 -3.73
N ALA A 307 -12.48 8.81 -3.93
CA ALA A 307 -11.59 8.26 -4.94
C ALA A 307 -10.24 7.90 -4.30
N GLY A 308 -9.57 6.89 -4.83
CA GLY A 308 -8.22 6.54 -4.40
C GLY A 308 -7.66 5.30 -5.11
N THR A 309 -6.41 4.96 -4.83
CA THR A 309 -5.81 3.71 -5.35
C THR A 309 -5.21 2.91 -4.21
N PHE A 310 -5.57 1.63 -4.15
CA PHE A 310 -5.03 0.66 -3.19
C PHE A 310 -4.09 -0.32 -3.90
N TYR A 311 -2.95 -0.63 -3.30
CA TYR A 311 -1.98 -1.58 -3.85
C TYR A 311 -1.90 -2.86 -3.02
N GLU A 312 -1.67 -2.71 -1.72
CA GLU A 312 -1.62 -3.78 -0.73
C GLU A 312 -2.03 -3.24 0.64
N GLY A 313 -2.46 -4.12 1.55
CA GLY A 313 -2.78 -3.77 2.91
C GLY A 313 -3.24 -4.97 3.73
N VAL A 314 -3.19 -4.84 5.05
CA VAL A 314 -3.55 -5.93 5.99
C VAL A 314 -4.29 -5.37 7.20
N MET A 315 -4.99 -6.26 7.89
CA MET A 315 -5.48 -6.05 9.25
C MET A 315 -4.88 -7.12 10.16
N THR A 316 -4.54 -6.77 11.38
CA THR A 316 -3.87 -7.64 12.36
C THR A 316 -4.69 -7.83 13.62
N SER A 317 -4.46 -8.93 14.33
CA SER A 317 -4.89 -9.08 15.71
C SER A 317 -3.79 -8.56 16.64
N GLY A 318 -4.15 -7.77 17.66
CA GLY A 318 -3.20 -7.16 18.59
C GLY A 318 -2.74 -5.77 18.17
N TYR A 319 -1.99 -5.08 19.04
CA TYR A 319 -1.48 -3.72 18.78
C TYR A 319 -0.02 -3.80 18.31
N PRO A 320 0.30 -3.62 17.02
CA PRO A 320 1.66 -3.80 16.53
C PRO A 320 2.65 -2.82 17.15
N THR A 321 3.83 -3.32 17.50
CA THR A 321 4.92 -2.46 17.99
C THR A 321 5.46 -1.60 16.85
N ASP A 322 6.04 -0.45 17.18
CA ASP A 322 6.69 0.42 16.19
C ASP A 322 7.84 -0.30 15.47
N THR A 323 8.55 -1.21 16.15
CA THR A 323 9.62 -2.03 15.55
C THR A 323 9.07 -2.98 14.48
N THR A 324 7.92 -3.61 14.75
CA THR A 324 7.24 -4.48 13.77
C THR A 324 6.85 -3.67 12.53
N GLU A 325 6.21 -2.53 12.70
CA GLU A 325 5.78 -1.67 11.59
C GLU A 325 6.96 -1.09 10.80
N ASN A 326 8.05 -0.71 11.47
CA ASN A 326 9.26 -0.24 10.79
C ASN A 326 9.90 -1.34 9.93
N SER A 327 9.81 -2.60 10.37
CA SER A 327 10.27 -3.74 9.59
C SER A 327 9.37 -3.99 8.37
N VAL A 328 8.05 -3.83 8.52
CA VAL A 328 7.09 -3.88 7.40
C VAL A 328 7.35 -2.75 6.39
N GLN A 329 7.61 -1.53 6.86
CA GLN A 329 7.98 -0.42 5.99
C GLN A 329 9.27 -0.71 5.21
N ALA A 330 10.27 -1.31 5.86
CA ALA A 330 11.51 -1.69 5.18
C ALA A 330 11.27 -2.74 4.07
N ASP A 331 10.39 -3.72 4.30
CA ASP A 331 9.94 -4.67 3.27
C ASP A 331 9.23 -3.96 2.11
N ILE A 332 8.31 -3.03 2.40
CA ILE A 332 7.59 -2.26 1.38
C ILE A 332 8.56 -1.46 0.50
N VAL A 333 9.55 -0.79 1.11
CA VAL A 333 10.60 -0.07 0.38
C VAL A 333 11.42 -1.04 -0.50
N ALA A 334 11.73 -2.24 0.01
CA ALA A 334 12.43 -3.27 -0.74
C ALA A 334 11.62 -3.81 -1.93
N ALA A 335 10.28 -3.68 -1.92
CA ALA A 335 9.42 -4.03 -3.06
C ALA A 335 9.60 -3.10 -4.26
N ARG A 336 10.14 -1.88 -4.04
CA ARG A 336 10.50 -0.89 -5.08
C ARG A 336 9.33 -0.53 -5.99
N TYR A 337 8.28 0.01 -5.38
CA TYR A 337 7.16 0.63 -6.09
C TYR A 337 7.63 1.73 -7.06
N SER A 338 7.17 1.69 -8.31
CA SER A 338 7.53 2.66 -9.36
C SER A 338 6.40 2.84 -10.37
N THR A 339 6.32 4.03 -10.97
CA THR A 339 5.42 4.31 -12.11
C THR A 339 6.05 3.98 -13.46
N THR A 340 7.36 3.71 -13.51
CA THR A 340 8.11 3.38 -14.73
C THR A 340 8.81 2.03 -14.60
N GLY A 341 8.79 1.26 -15.69
CA GLY A 341 9.33 -0.11 -15.74
C GLY A 341 10.84 -0.19 -15.92
N GLY A 342 11.59 0.76 -15.36
CA GLY A 342 13.05 0.87 -15.51
C GLY A 342 13.76 -0.46 -15.28
N GLY A 343 14.53 -0.89 -16.29
CA GLY A 343 15.15 -2.20 -16.39
C GLY A 343 16.07 -2.58 -15.24
N THR A 344 16.16 -3.88 -15.00
CA THR A 344 17.07 -4.55 -14.06
C THR A 344 18.52 -4.09 -14.28
N GLY A 345 19.02 -3.27 -13.37
CA GLY A 345 20.45 -3.04 -13.20
C GLY A 345 21.14 -4.33 -12.75
N THR A 346 21.50 -5.17 -13.72
CA THR A 346 22.31 -6.37 -13.50
C THR A 346 23.77 -5.96 -13.61
N THR A 347 24.48 -6.00 -12.48
CA THR A 347 25.93 -5.91 -12.40
C THR A 347 26.53 -7.10 -13.15
N THR A 348 27.08 -6.87 -14.34
CA THR A 348 27.97 -7.85 -14.98
C THR A 348 29.10 -7.13 -15.68
N SER A 349 30.29 -7.29 -15.12
CA SER A 349 31.55 -6.91 -15.75
C SER A 349 31.71 -7.68 -17.05
N ALA A 350 31.80 -6.97 -18.17
CA ALA A 350 32.28 -7.53 -19.43
C ALA A 350 33.36 -6.60 -20.00
N VAL A 351 34.60 -7.08 -19.91
CA VAL A 351 35.78 -6.52 -20.55
C VAL A 351 35.65 -6.69 -22.06
N ARG A 352 35.67 -5.61 -22.84
CA ARG A 352 36.29 -5.62 -24.18
C ARG A 352 36.70 -4.25 -24.70
N THR A 353 38.02 -4.13 -24.78
CA THR A 353 38.91 -3.40 -25.70
C THR A 353 38.34 -2.30 -26.60
N THR A 354 38.84 -1.11 -26.29
CA THR A 354 39.01 0.16 -27.03
C THR A 354 39.04 0.13 -28.56
N THR A 355 38.27 1.03 -29.16
CA THR A 355 38.76 1.99 -30.16
C THR A 355 38.01 3.32 -29.98
N SER A 356 38.80 4.39 -29.82
CA SER A 356 38.42 5.71 -29.32
C SER A 356 38.04 6.70 -30.43
N ALA A 357 37.15 7.67 -30.12
CA ALA A 357 37.39 9.12 -30.32
C ALA A 357 36.25 10.01 -29.73
N GLY A 358 36.61 10.75 -28.64
CA GLY A 358 36.07 12.02 -28.09
C GLY A 358 34.57 12.17 -27.78
N GLY A 359 34.08 12.51 -26.58
CA GLY A 359 34.62 13.21 -25.40
C GLY A 359 33.80 14.49 -25.16
N SER A 360 32.79 14.50 -24.26
CA SER A 360 32.95 14.98 -22.89
C SER A 360 31.82 14.47 -21.97
N SER A 361 32.22 14.00 -20.80
CA SER A 361 31.46 13.29 -19.78
C SER A 361 31.19 14.15 -18.55
N GLY A 362 29.99 13.99 -17.99
CA GLY A 362 29.65 13.98 -16.55
C GLY A 362 30.61 14.63 -15.55
N SER A 363 30.45 15.93 -15.33
CA SER A 363 30.94 16.64 -14.15
C SER A 363 29.84 17.55 -13.60
N CYS A 364 29.73 17.68 -12.27
CA CYS A 364 28.82 18.65 -11.65
C CYS A 364 29.11 20.08 -12.16
N SER A 365 28.07 20.90 -12.22
CA SER A 365 28.15 22.29 -12.69
C SER A 365 29.03 23.11 -11.74
N SER A 366 29.83 24.03 -12.29
CA SER A 366 30.69 24.91 -11.49
C SER A 366 29.87 25.88 -10.64
N LEU A 367 30.49 26.54 -9.65
CA LEU A 367 29.87 27.68 -8.96
C LEU A 367 29.35 28.70 -9.99
N TYR A 368 28.12 29.17 -9.82
CA TYR A 368 27.32 29.98 -10.75
C TYR A 368 26.87 29.28 -12.05
N GLY A 369 27.12 27.98 -12.22
CA GLY A 369 26.67 27.21 -13.37
C GLY A 369 25.21 26.72 -13.24
N GLN A 370 24.54 26.48 -14.37
CA GLN A 370 23.19 25.91 -14.37
C GLN A 370 23.24 24.45 -13.93
N CYS A 371 22.36 24.09 -12.99
CA CYS A 371 22.29 22.77 -12.37
C CYS A 371 20.87 22.19 -12.39
N GLY A 372 19.95 22.78 -13.16
CA GLY A 372 18.57 22.32 -13.26
C GLY A 372 17.68 23.25 -14.08
N GLY A 373 16.47 22.80 -14.37
CA GLY A 373 15.47 23.51 -15.17
C GLY A 373 14.74 22.57 -16.13
N ILE A 374 13.48 22.85 -16.43
CA ILE A 374 12.71 22.10 -17.44
C ILE A 374 13.43 22.20 -18.79
N GLY A 375 13.74 21.03 -19.38
CA GLY A 375 14.46 20.92 -20.65
C GLY A 375 16.00 20.96 -20.54
N TRP A 376 16.56 21.12 -19.34
CA TRP A 376 18.01 21.08 -19.12
C TRP A 376 18.55 19.65 -19.21
N THR A 377 19.53 19.43 -20.08
CA THR A 377 20.20 18.12 -20.29
C THR A 377 21.61 18.06 -19.71
N GLY A 378 22.05 19.13 -19.06
CA GLY A 378 23.37 19.22 -18.44
C GLY A 378 23.39 18.70 -17.00
N PRO A 379 24.45 19.03 -16.23
CA PRO A 379 24.63 18.52 -14.88
C PRO A 379 23.50 18.94 -13.94
N THR A 380 23.10 18.07 -13.02
CA THR A 380 22.06 18.31 -12.00
C THR A 380 22.61 18.48 -10.57
N CYS A 381 23.94 18.58 -10.46
CA CYS A 381 24.68 18.75 -9.21
C CYS A 381 25.69 19.89 -9.34
N CYS A 382 26.16 20.41 -8.21
CA CYS A 382 27.14 21.51 -8.13
C CYS A 382 28.47 21.02 -7.57
N SER A 383 29.59 21.50 -8.13
CA SER A 383 30.92 21.00 -7.78
C SER A 383 31.43 21.47 -6.41
N SER A 384 30.93 22.60 -5.90
CA SER A 384 31.38 23.21 -4.65
C SER A 384 30.32 24.05 -3.94
N SER A 385 29.05 23.96 -4.36
CA SER A 385 27.95 24.81 -3.88
C SER A 385 26.60 24.06 -3.91
N THR A 386 25.47 24.71 -3.63
CA THR A 386 24.15 24.08 -3.69
C THR A 386 23.37 24.51 -4.93
N CYS A 387 22.71 23.55 -5.59
CA CYS A 387 21.83 23.87 -6.71
C CYS A 387 20.57 24.59 -6.21
N THR A 388 20.55 25.91 -6.38
CA THR A 388 19.49 26.78 -5.89
C THR A 388 18.48 27.03 -7.00
N TYR A 389 17.21 26.72 -6.71
CA TYR A 389 16.11 26.95 -7.63
C TYR A 389 15.88 28.45 -7.85
N SER A 390 15.77 28.87 -9.13
CA SER A 390 15.43 30.25 -9.48
C SER A 390 14.02 30.33 -10.09
N ASN A 391 13.77 29.56 -11.13
CA ASN A 391 12.46 29.49 -11.80
C ASN A 391 12.29 28.13 -12.51
N PRO A 392 11.12 27.82 -13.10
CA PRO A 392 10.85 26.49 -13.65
C PRO A 392 11.85 26.02 -14.72
N TYR A 393 12.48 26.95 -15.43
CA TYR A 393 13.42 26.65 -16.51
C TYR A 393 14.88 26.79 -16.09
N TYR A 394 15.17 27.19 -14.85
CA TYR A 394 16.53 27.54 -14.43
C TYR A 394 16.79 27.34 -12.93
N SER A 395 17.86 26.60 -12.61
CA SER A 395 18.44 26.49 -11.26
C SER A 395 19.97 26.64 -11.36
N GLN A 396 20.59 27.29 -10.38
CA GLN A 396 22.00 27.70 -10.43
C GLN A 396 22.77 27.27 -9.18
N CYS A 397 24.03 26.88 -9.35
CA CYS A 397 24.95 26.63 -8.26
C CYS A 397 25.32 27.93 -7.54
N LEU A 398 24.85 28.11 -6.30
CA LEU A 398 25.19 29.24 -5.43
C LEU A 398 25.75 28.78 -4.09
#